data_AF-A0A1Y1KAF7-F1
#
_entry.id   AF-A0A1Y1KAF7-F1
#
_cell.length_a   1.000
_cell.length_b   1.000
_cell.length_c   1.000
_cell.angle_alpha   90.00
_cell.angle_beta   90.00
_cell.angle_gamma   90.00
#
_symmetry.space_group_name_H-M   'P 1'
#
loop_
_entity.id
_entity.type
_entity.pdbx_description
1 polymer ?
#
loop_
_entity_poly.entity_id
_entity_poly.type
_entity_poly.pdbx_seq_one_letter_code
_entity_poly.pdbx_strand_id
1 'polypeptide(L)'
;MANESQHHRNVIYTDNKPARPDHRGIGYVYYHSMLKNGEKIAQIDGNTGVEESYGQLLTRCIRTAITMQIKGIRPGDFISICSPNDVDCVVPYIASLFIGA
;
A
#
# COMPACT_ATOMS: atom_id res chain seq x y z
N MET A 1 -32.90 -6.29 19.10
CA MET A 1 -33.64 -6.30 17.82
C MET A 1 -32.64 -5.95 16.74
N ALA A 2 -32.26 -6.92 15.90
CA ALA A 2 -31.25 -6.71 14.86
C ALA A 2 -31.89 -5.93 13.70
N ASN A 3 -31.24 -4.85 13.28
CA ASN A 3 -31.66 -4.05 12.13
C ASN A 3 -31.37 -4.86 10.86
N GLU A 4 -32.40 -5.47 10.28
CA GLU A 4 -32.31 -6.04 8.94
C GLU A 4 -31.92 -4.91 7.98
N SER A 5 -30.80 -5.08 7.27
CA SER A 5 -30.30 -4.10 6.31
C SER A 5 -31.34 -3.90 5.21
N GLN A 6 -32.05 -2.77 5.28
CA GLN A 6 -33.11 -2.44 4.35
C GLN A 6 -32.50 -2.09 2.98
N HIS A 7 -32.34 -3.11 2.14
CA HIS A 7 -31.84 -2.96 0.78
C HIS A 7 -32.86 -2.20 -0.08
N HIS A 8 -32.44 -1.12 -0.75
CA HIS A 8 -33.31 -0.37 -1.65
C HIS A 8 -33.66 -1.20 -2.90
N ARG A 9 -34.94 -1.17 -3.31
CA ARG A 9 -35.50 -1.97 -4.41
C ARG A 9 -34.80 -1.81 -5.77
N ASN A 10 -34.12 -0.70 -6.02
CA ASN A 10 -33.43 -0.40 -7.29
C ASN A 10 -31.91 -0.35 -7.14
N VAL A 11 -31.36 -0.84 -6.03
CA VAL A 11 -29.92 -0.89 -5.78
C VAL A 11 -29.52 -2.36 -5.72
N ILE A 12 -28.58 -2.75 -6.59
CA ILE A 12 -28.00 -4.09 -6.57
C ILE A 12 -26.85 -4.06 -5.58
N TYR A 13 -26.93 -4.90 -4.55
CA TYR A 13 -25.87 -5.09 -3.57
C TYR A 13 -25.14 -6.40 -3.87
N THR A 14 -23.83 -6.43 -3.60
CA THR A 14 -23.10 -7.71 -3.56
C THR A 14 -23.38 -8.40 -2.22
N ASP A 15 -23.57 -9.72 -2.23
CA ASP A 15 -23.83 -10.52 -1.02
C ASP A 15 -22.64 -10.54 -0.04
N ASN A 16 -21.45 -10.14 -0.52
CA ASN A 16 -20.26 -10.11 0.31
C ASN A 16 -20.29 -8.91 1.25
N LYS A 17 -20.21 -9.19 2.56
CA LYS A 17 -19.77 -8.19 3.53
C LYS A 17 -18.37 -7.74 3.11
N PRO A 18 -18.16 -6.46 2.76
CA PRO A 18 -16.82 -5.99 2.44
C PRO A 18 -15.92 -6.27 3.64
N ALA A 19 -14.68 -6.70 3.37
CA ALA A 19 -13.67 -6.78 4.41
C ALA A 19 -13.62 -5.43 5.13
N ARG A 20 -13.72 -5.45 6.46
CA ARG A 20 -13.65 -4.21 7.23
C ARG A 20 -12.25 -3.62 7.05
N PRO A 21 -12.12 -2.40 6.54
CA PRO A 21 -10.82 -1.75 6.44
C PRO A 21 -10.17 -1.69 7.81
N ASP A 22 -8.85 -1.88 7.88
CA ASP A 22 -8.13 -1.67 9.12
C ASP A 22 -8.17 -0.17 9.48
N HIS A 23 -8.63 0.15 10.68
CA HIS A 23 -8.72 1.52 11.20
C HIS A 23 -7.39 2.28 11.20
N ARG A 24 -6.25 1.58 11.14
CA ARG A 24 -4.91 2.17 11.08
C ARG A 24 -4.50 2.61 9.67
N GLY A 25 -5.33 2.35 8.67
CA GLY A 25 -5.13 2.80 7.29
C GLY A 25 -4.30 1.84 6.43
N ILE A 26 -4.21 2.17 5.14
CA ILE A 26 -3.61 1.28 4.14
C ILE A 26 -2.10 1.12 4.30
N GLY A 27 -1.37 2.15 4.73
CA GLY A 27 0.07 2.07 5.02
C GLY A 27 0.38 1.02 6.09
N TYR A 28 -0.45 0.95 7.14
CA TYR A 28 -0.35 -0.08 8.18
C TYR A 28 -0.52 -1.49 7.59
N VAL A 29 -1.53 -1.67 6.72
CA VAL A 29 -1.82 -2.96 6.07
C VAL A 29 -0.68 -3.38 5.14
N TYR A 30 -0.13 -2.47 4.33
CA TYR A 30 1.03 -2.75 3.49
C TYR A 30 2.23 -3.17 4.32
N TYR A 31 2.61 -2.39 5.34
CA TYR A 31 3.75 -2.69 6.19
C TYR A 31 3.66 -4.11 6.78
N HIS A 32 2.52 -4.45 7.38
CA HIS A 32 2.35 -5.76 8.03
C HIS A 32 2.23 -6.90 7.02
N SER A 33 1.64 -6.65 5.84
CA SER A 33 1.57 -7.64 4.78
C SER A 33 2.94 -7.95 4.19
N MET A 34 3.76 -6.93 3.95
CA MET A 34 5.12 -7.08 3.44
C MET A 34 6.01 -7.76 4.49
N LEU A 35 5.91 -7.34 5.76
CA LEU A 35 6.64 -7.95 6.87
C LEU A 35 6.30 -9.45 7.00
N LYS A 36 5.02 -9.81 6.93
CA LYS A 36 4.55 -11.20 6.99
C LYS A 36 5.07 -12.05 5.82
N ASN A 37 5.23 -11.47 4.64
CA ASN A 37 5.61 -12.19 3.42
C ASN A 37 7.11 -12.07 3.08
N GLY A 38 7.95 -11.49 3.94
CA GLY A 38 9.34 -11.09 3.71
C GLY A 38 10.11 -11.79 2.57
N GLU A 39 10.26 -13.11 2.62
CA GLU A 39 11.05 -13.89 1.65
C GLU A 39 10.35 -14.15 0.31
N LYS A 40 9.03 -13.94 0.21
CA LYS A 40 8.30 -14.11 -1.05
C LYS A 40 8.64 -12.98 -2.02
N ILE A 41 8.66 -13.33 -3.30
CA ILE A 41 8.85 -12.38 -4.39
C ILE A 41 7.68 -11.39 -4.42
N ALA A 42 8.01 -10.10 -4.37
CA ALA A 42 7.09 -8.99 -4.49
C ALA A 42 6.95 -8.54 -5.94
N GLN A 43 8.07 -8.47 -6.66
CA GLN A 43 8.12 -8.03 -8.05
C GLN A 43 9.25 -8.71 -8.82
N ILE A 44 9.05 -8.81 -10.14
CA ILE A 44 10.01 -9.30 -11.12
C ILE A 44 10.05 -8.27 -12.25
N ASP A 45 11.22 -7.73 -12.54
CA ASP A 45 11.42 -6.87 -13.71
C ASP A 45 11.30 -7.72 -14.99
N GLY A 46 10.32 -7.38 -15.84
CA GLY A 46 10.04 -8.15 -17.05
C GLY A 46 11.13 -8.09 -18.13
N ASN A 47 11.99 -7.07 -18.11
CA ASN A 47 13.07 -6.90 -19.09
C ASN A 47 14.36 -7.58 -18.63
N THR A 48 14.68 -7.50 -17.33
CA THR A 48 15.95 -7.97 -16.77
C THR A 48 15.85 -9.30 -16.03
N GLY A 49 14.64 -9.70 -15.63
CA GLY A 49 14.40 -10.87 -14.78
C GLY A 49 14.84 -10.67 -13.33
N VAL A 50 15.23 -9.45 -12.93
CA VAL A 50 15.60 -9.16 -11.54
C VAL A 50 14.38 -9.35 -10.66
N GLU A 51 14.52 -10.20 -9.64
CA GLU A 51 13.51 -10.42 -8.62
C GLU A 51 13.80 -9.59 -7.38
N GLU A 52 12.73 -9.11 -6.74
CA GLU A 52 12.80 -8.45 -5.44
C GLU A 52 11.81 -9.09 -4.47
N SER A 53 12.28 -9.42 -3.27
CA SER A 53 11.44 -9.94 -2.19
C SER A 53 10.67 -8.83 -1.46
N TYR A 54 9.58 -9.18 -0.78
CA TYR A 54 8.84 -8.23 0.06
C TYR A 54 9.70 -7.60 1.15
N GLY A 55 10.67 -8.32 1.71
CA GLY A 55 11.60 -7.81 2.73
C GLY A 55 12.56 -6.76 2.17
N GLN A 56 13.08 -6.98 0.96
CA GLN A 56 13.92 -6.00 0.25
C GLN A 56 13.11 -4.75 -0.08
N LEU A 57 11.92 -4.92 -0.69
CA LEU A 57 11.03 -3.83 -1.01
C LEU A 57 10.62 -3.02 0.24
N LEU A 58 10.24 -3.71 1.33
CA LEU A 58 9.85 -3.06 2.60
C LEU A 58 10.99 -2.20 3.16
N THR A 59 12.22 -2.73 3.12
CA THR A 59 13.41 -2.00 3.59
C THR A 59 13.61 -0.71 2.81
N ARG A 60 13.44 -0.75 1.48
CA ARG A 60 13.55 0.44 0.62
C ARG A 60 12.43 1.44 0.92
N CYS A 61 11.19 0.99 1.03
CA CYS A 61 10.04 1.84 1.35
C CYS A 61 10.20 2.53 2.71
N ILE A 62 10.65 1.83 3.76
CA ILE A 62 10.89 2.42 5.08
C ILE A 62 11.98 3.49 5.02
N ARG A 63 13.11 3.20 4.35
CA ARG A 63 14.22 4.17 4.22
C ARG A 63 13.76 5.43 3.46
N THR A 64 12.98 5.25 2.41
CA THR A 64 12.39 6.36 1.64
C THR A 64 11.41 7.17 2.49
N ALA A 65 10.51 6.52 3.24
CA ALA A 65 9.56 7.17 4.14
C ALA A 65 10.27 8.02 5.22
N ILE A 66 11.30 7.47 5.86
CA ILE A 66 12.13 8.20 6.83
C ILE A 66 12.81 9.41 6.15
N THR A 67 13.33 9.22 4.94
CA THR A 67 13.99 10.30 4.19
C THR A 67 13.01 11.41 3.82
N MET A 68 11.78 11.07 3.43
CA MET A 68 10.70 12.02 3.16
C MET A 68 10.38 12.86 4.41
N GLN A 69 10.23 12.21 5.57
CA GLN A 69 10.01 12.91 6.84
C GLN A 69 11.17 13.84 7.22
N ILE A 70 12.42 13.39 7.06
CA ILE A 70 13.62 14.22 7.29
C ILE A 70 13.62 15.45 6.38
N LYS A 71 13.14 15.33 5.14
CA LYS A 71 12.99 16.43 4.19
C LYS A 71 11.79 17.34 4.48
N GLY A 72 11.01 17.05 5.52
CA GLY A 72 9.91 17.88 5.99
C GLY A 72 8.55 17.56 5.35
N ILE A 73 8.42 16.43 4.63
CA ILE A 73 7.12 15.96 4.14
C ILE A 73 6.27 15.48 5.32
N ARG A 74 5.00 15.87 5.32
CA ARG A 74 4.04 15.68 6.41
C ARG A 74 2.78 14.98 5.92
N PRO A 75 2.00 14.38 6.83
CA PRO A 75 0.68 13.88 6.50
C PRO A 75 -0.18 14.96 5.83
N GLY A 76 -0.80 14.63 4.70
CA GLY A 76 -1.63 15.54 3.91
C GLY A 76 -0.89 16.35 2.84
N ASP A 77 0.45 16.29 2.79
CA ASP A 77 1.19 16.79 1.63
C ASP A 77 0.89 15.94 0.39
N PHE A 78 1.18 16.47 -0.80
CA PHE A 78 0.94 15.78 -2.06
C PHE A 78 2.25 15.29 -2.69
N ILE A 79 2.31 14.01 -3.04
CA ILE A 79 3.42 13.40 -3.77
C ILE A 79 2.92 12.93 -5.15
N SER A 80 3.68 13.27 -6.19
CA SER A 80 3.49 12.74 -7.55
C SER A 80 4.71 11.95 -7.99
N ILE A 81 4.48 10.87 -8.73
CA ILE A 81 5.52 9.96 -9.23
C ILE A 81 5.40 9.92 -10.74
N CYS A 82 6.51 10.20 -11.43
CA CYS A 82 6.61 10.11 -12.89
C CYS A 82 7.81 9.22 -13.21
N SER A 83 7.55 7.94 -13.48
CA SER A 83 8.57 6.92 -13.76
C SER A 83 8.05 5.94 -14.81
N PRO A 84 8.93 5.30 -15.59
CA PRO A 84 8.60 4.05 -16.26
C PRO A 84 8.16 2.96 -15.27
N ASN A 85 7.63 1.86 -15.80
CA ASN A 85 7.37 0.67 -14.99
C ASN A 85 8.68 -0.09 -14.75
N ASP A 86 9.37 0.28 -13.67
CA ASP A 86 10.59 -0.36 -13.16
C ASP A 86 10.40 -0.77 -11.69
N VAL A 87 11.39 -1.46 -11.13
CA VAL A 87 11.33 -1.95 -9.74
C VAL A 87 11.39 -0.86 -8.68
N ASP A 88 11.68 0.39 -9.07
CA ASP A 88 11.82 1.54 -8.18
C ASP A 88 10.52 2.34 -8.08
N CYS A 89 9.67 2.31 -9.12
CA CYS A 89 8.47 3.16 -9.23
C CYS A 89 7.50 3.00 -8.05
N VAL A 90 7.39 1.80 -7.48
CA VAL A 90 6.47 1.48 -6.38
C VAL A 90 6.98 1.95 -5.00
N VAL A 91 8.29 2.18 -4.85
CA VAL A 91 8.91 2.55 -3.57
C VAL A 91 8.40 3.88 -3.03
N PRO A 92 8.44 5.01 -3.77
CA PRO A 92 7.93 6.29 -3.26
C PRO A 92 6.42 6.25 -3.02
N TYR A 93 5.67 5.43 -3.77
CA TYR A 93 4.24 5.25 -3.56
C TYR A 93 3.93 4.60 -2.21
N ILE A 94 4.52 3.43 -1.93
CA ILE A 94 4.30 2.75 -0.64
C ILE A 94 4.86 3.58 0.52
N ALA A 95 6.01 4.23 0.32
CA ALA A 95 6.60 5.11 1.33
C ALA A 95 5.68 6.27 1.71
N SER A 96 4.96 6.87 0.75
CA SER A 96 4.00 7.95 1.03
C SER A 96 2.84 7.44 1.89
N LEU A 97 2.33 6.23 1.59
CA LEU A 97 1.28 5.59 2.38
C LEU A 97 1.70 5.35 3.84
N PHE A 98 2.98 5.07 4.10
CA PHE A 98 3.49 4.90 5.47
C PHE A 98 3.46 6.19 6.29
N ILE A 99 3.54 7.35 5.65
CA ILE A 99 3.62 8.65 6.32
C ILE A 99 2.34 9.49 6.14
N GLY A 100 1.35 8.99 5.39
CA GLY A 100 0.09 9.68 5.14
C GLY A 100 0.21 10.86 4.18
N ALA A 101 1.15 10.82 3.24
CA ALA A 101 1.37 11.83 2.19
C ALA A 101 1.09 11.27 0.78
#